data_AF-A0A7C1M7W2-F1
#
_entry.id   AF-A0A7C1M7W2-F1
#
_cell.length_a   1.000
_cell.length_b   1.000
_cell.length_c   1.000
_cell.angle_alpha   90.00
_cell.angle_beta   90.00
_cell.angle_gamma   90.00
#
_symmetry.space_group_name_H-M   'P 1'
#
loop_
_entity.id
_entity.type
_entity.pdbx_description
1 polymer ?
#
loop_
_entity_poly.entity_id
_entity_poly.type
_entity_poly.pdbx_seq_one_letter_code
_entity_poly.pdbx_strand_id
1 'polypeptide(L)'
;MTLKYSKKVMQNFMHPKNMGEIKNADGIGKIGNPTCLLPDEKIFIDKEFREIRKAEKNHLVLSHDASKNKIIGKFPRNYKGEIITLRNQLGEITLTPEHLIYSAIIPKGDRFKRIIGKKTLIPAWHHSEQLKKGDIVLYPIPKIKKDIKFLKINIKKSKWDFKSKKIPSKISVTSGLLRLFGYFLSEGNIQDKPSKTYISFSLNIKETEIAKDIEKIVKK
;
A
#
# COMPACT_ATOMS: atom_id res chain seq x y z
N MET A 1 24.52 -33.51 -10.81
CA MET A 1 24.02 -34.62 -9.97
C MET A 1 22.74 -35.14 -10.59
N THR A 2 22.75 -36.35 -11.14
CA THR A 2 21.57 -37.03 -11.69
C THR A 2 20.67 -37.45 -10.53
N LEU A 3 19.49 -36.84 -10.42
CA LEU A 3 18.46 -37.24 -9.46
C LEU A 3 18.03 -38.67 -9.77
N LYS A 4 18.53 -39.66 -9.03
CA LYS A 4 18.15 -41.07 -9.16
C LYS A 4 16.78 -41.30 -8.51
N TYR A 5 15.73 -40.85 -9.19
CA TYR A 5 14.38 -41.27 -8.82
C TYR A 5 14.23 -42.77 -9.04
N SER A 6 13.56 -43.45 -8.12
CA SER A 6 13.29 -44.88 -8.26
C SER A 6 12.40 -45.13 -9.48
N LYS A 7 12.47 -46.34 -10.05
CA LYS A 7 11.61 -46.74 -11.18
C LYS A 7 10.12 -46.49 -10.89
N LYS A 8 9.70 -46.72 -9.64
CA LYS A 8 8.33 -46.48 -9.17
C LYS A 8 7.95 -45.00 -9.20
N VAL A 9 8.87 -44.11 -8.80
CA VAL A 9 8.63 -42.65 -8.84
C VAL A 9 8.51 -42.18 -10.29
N MET A 10 9.43 -42.60 -11.17
CA MET A 10 9.39 -42.23 -12.59
C MET A 10 8.12 -42.76 -13.29
N GLN A 11 7.68 -43.97 -12.94
CA GLN A 11 6.46 -44.56 -13.49
C GLN A 11 5.21 -43.75 -13.09
N ASN A 12 5.09 -43.35 -11.82
CA ASN A 12 3.97 -42.53 -11.36
C ASN A 12 4.01 -41.11 -11.95
N PHE A 13 5.20 -40.59 -12.26
CA PHE A 13 5.36 -39.26 -12.86
C PHE A 13 4.97 -39.25 -14.35
N MET A 14 5.39 -40.28 -15.10
CA MET A 14 5.06 -40.44 -16.52
C MET A 14 3.61 -40.90 -16.75
N HIS A 15 3.02 -41.62 -15.79
CA HIS A 15 1.65 -42.14 -15.86
C HIS A 15 0.90 -41.80 -14.58
N PRO A 16 0.51 -40.53 -14.38
CA PRO A 16 -0.16 -40.09 -13.16
C PRO A 16 -1.55 -40.72 -13.07
N LYS A 17 -1.77 -41.55 -12.03
CA LYS A 17 -3.00 -42.33 -11.85
C LYS A 17 -4.15 -41.56 -11.17
N ASN A 18 -3.84 -40.43 -10.53
CA ASN A 18 -4.77 -39.63 -9.74
C ASN A 18 -5.01 -38.24 -10.36
N MET A 19 -5.07 -38.17 -11.70
CA MET A 19 -5.43 -36.95 -12.42
C MET A 19 -6.93 -36.94 -12.67
N GLY A 20 -7.61 -35.85 -12.29
CA GLY A 20 -9.04 -35.66 -12.52
C GLY A 20 -9.79 -35.17 -11.28
N GLU A 21 -11.11 -35.05 -11.41
CA GLU A 21 -12.00 -34.68 -10.31
C GLU A 21 -12.43 -35.91 -9.53
N ILE A 22 -12.29 -35.88 -8.19
CA ILE A 22 -12.79 -36.94 -7.32
C ILE A 22 -14.29 -36.73 -7.12
N LYS A 23 -15.11 -37.66 -7.63
CA LYS A 23 -16.56 -37.65 -7.39
C LYS A 23 -16.83 -37.93 -5.90
N ASN A 24 -17.72 -37.14 -5.30
CA ASN A 24 -18.08 -37.22 -3.87
C ASN A 24 -16.88 -37.09 -2.91
N ALA A 25 -15.96 -36.17 -3.19
CA ALA A 25 -14.85 -35.91 -2.29
C ALA A 25 -15.34 -35.40 -0.92
N ASP A 26 -14.90 -36.04 0.16
CA ASP A 26 -15.17 -35.61 1.55
C ASP A 26 -14.44 -34.31 1.92
N GLY A 27 -13.52 -33.83 1.07
CA GLY A 27 -12.77 -32.59 1.29
C GLY A 27 -12.21 -32.00 0.00
N ILE A 28 -12.15 -30.68 -0.06
CA ILE A 28 -11.50 -29.92 -1.14
C ILE A 28 -10.09 -29.56 -0.69
N GLY A 29 -9.08 -30.23 -1.25
CA GLY A 29 -7.67 -29.86 -1.05
C GLY A 29 -7.31 -28.63 -1.87
N LYS A 30 -7.28 -27.44 -1.26
CA LYS A 30 -6.59 -26.29 -1.87
C LYS A 30 -5.10 -26.47 -1.60
N ILE A 31 -4.31 -26.66 -2.66
CA ILE A 31 -2.84 -26.55 -2.57
C ILE A 31 -2.54 -25.10 -2.19
N GLY A 32 -2.45 -24.83 -0.90
CA GLY A 32 -2.01 -23.57 -0.34
C GLY A 32 -0.69 -23.83 0.37
N ASN A 33 0.38 -23.27 -0.14
CA ASN A 33 1.61 -23.16 0.66
C ASN A 33 1.23 -22.36 1.92
N PRO A 34 1.49 -22.82 3.16
CA PRO A 34 1.19 -22.06 4.35
C PRO A 34 2.02 -20.77 4.39
N THR A 35 1.48 -19.70 3.83
CA THR A 35 2.08 -18.37 3.86
C THR A 35 1.75 -17.69 5.18
N CYS A 36 2.76 -17.18 5.89
CA CYS A 36 2.57 -16.64 7.23
C CYS A 36 3.15 -15.24 7.37
N LEU A 37 2.53 -14.45 8.25
CA LEU A 37 3.08 -13.20 8.79
C LEU A 37 3.48 -13.45 10.24
N LEU A 38 4.36 -12.61 10.80
CA LEU A 38 4.61 -12.61 12.23
C LEU A 38 3.36 -12.18 13.01
N PRO A 39 3.16 -12.66 14.26
CA PRO A 39 1.94 -12.39 15.02
C PRO A 39 1.74 -10.90 15.38
N ASP A 40 2.82 -10.11 15.37
CA ASP A 40 2.81 -8.66 15.66
C ASP A 40 2.60 -7.78 14.42
N GLU A 41 2.54 -8.38 13.23
CA GLU A 41 2.37 -7.63 11.99
C GLU A 41 1.01 -6.95 11.95
N LYS A 42 1.01 -5.66 11.60
CA LYS A 42 -0.20 -4.85 11.55
C LYS A 42 -0.87 -5.02 10.20
N ILE A 43 -2.08 -5.55 10.21
CA ILE A 43 -2.93 -5.66 9.03
C ILE A 43 -4.15 -4.75 9.15
N PHE A 44 -4.71 -4.39 8.00
CA PHE A 44 -5.88 -3.52 7.94
C PHE A 44 -7.16 -4.33 8.24
N ILE A 45 -7.70 -4.14 9.43
CA ILE A 45 -8.89 -4.83 9.97
C ILE A 45 -9.94 -3.78 10.32
N ASP A 46 -11.16 -3.92 9.81
CA ASP A 46 -12.32 -3.10 10.18
C ASP A 46 -12.07 -1.58 10.15
N LYS A 47 -11.29 -1.14 9.15
CA LYS A 47 -10.88 0.27 8.91
C LYS A 47 -9.72 0.79 9.76
N GLU A 48 -9.04 -0.07 10.51
CA GLU A 48 -7.90 0.29 11.36
C GLU A 48 -6.74 -0.70 11.19
N PHE A 49 -5.51 -0.27 11.48
CA PHE A 49 -4.37 -1.18 11.53
C PHE A 49 -4.29 -1.85 12.90
N ARG A 50 -4.37 -3.18 12.93
CA ARG A 50 -4.31 -4.00 14.14
C ARG A 50 -3.39 -5.20 13.90
N GLU A 51 -2.76 -5.69 14.95
CA GLU A 51 -1.92 -6.90 14.87
C GLU A 51 -2.74 -8.09 14.35
N ILE A 52 -2.16 -8.90 13.46
CA ILE A 52 -2.81 -10.09 12.90
C ILE A 52 -3.23 -11.09 13.97
N ARG A 53 -2.52 -11.18 15.11
CA ARG A 53 -2.92 -12.04 16.23
C ARG A 53 -4.32 -11.71 16.76
N LYS A 54 -4.72 -10.43 16.71
CA LYS A 54 -6.01 -9.88 17.14
C LYS A 54 -7.10 -10.04 16.08
N ALA A 55 -6.80 -10.65 14.94
CA ALA A 55 -7.78 -10.95 13.91
C ALA A 55 -8.69 -12.11 14.35
N GLU A 56 -10.00 -11.93 14.14
CA GLU A 56 -11.05 -12.89 14.47
C GLU A 56 -11.92 -13.18 13.25
N LYS A 57 -12.72 -14.24 13.34
CA LYS A 57 -13.67 -14.61 12.29
C LYS A 57 -14.66 -13.46 12.06
N ASN A 58 -15.07 -13.25 10.81
CA ASN A 58 -15.97 -12.19 10.36
C ASN A 58 -15.42 -10.75 10.32
N HIS A 59 -14.23 -10.47 10.87
CA HIS A 59 -13.56 -9.19 10.64
C HIS A 59 -13.36 -8.94 9.13
N LEU A 60 -13.45 -7.67 8.73
CA LEU A 60 -13.25 -7.25 7.34
C LEU A 60 -11.79 -6.86 7.09
N VAL A 61 -11.19 -7.48 6.08
CA VAL A 61 -9.85 -7.16 5.59
C VAL A 61 -9.91 -6.70 4.13
N LEU A 62 -8.86 -6.01 3.69
CA LEU A 62 -8.72 -5.63 2.29
C LEU A 62 -7.97 -6.68 1.50
N SER A 63 -8.50 -7.02 0.32
CA SER A 63 -7.82 -7.84 -0.67
C SER A 63 -6.96 -6.97 -1.60
N HIS A 64 -6.14 -7.63 -2.43
CA HIS A 64 -5.22 -6.99 -3.38
C HIS A 64 -5.92 -6.04 -4.37
N ASP A 65 -7.20 -6.28 -4.66
CA ASP A 65 -8.08 -5.46 -5.50
C ASP A 65 -8.81 -4.34 -4.72
N ALA A 66 -8.46 -4.15 -3.45
CA ALA A 66 -9.14 -3.27 -2.49
C ALA A 66 -10.61 -3.63 -2.19
N SER A 67 -11.06 -4.84 -2.55
CA SER A 67 -12.35 -5.37 -2.10
C SER A 67 -12.29 -5.74 -0.61
N LYS A 68 -13.44 -5.72 0.06
CA LYS A 68 -13.56 -6.09 1.47
C LYS A 68 -13.98 -7.54 1.58
N ASN A 69 -13.18 -8.36 2.24
CA ASN A 69 -13.47 -9.77 2.47
C ASN A 69 -13.49 -10.09 3.96
N LYS A 70 -14.31 -11.07 4.33
CA LYS A 70 -14.43 -11.55 5.71
C LYS A 70 -13.36 -12.61 5.99
N ILE A 71 -12.78 -12.56 7.18
CA ILE A 71 -11.91 -13.62 7.67
C ILE A 71 -12.75 -14.87 7.97
N ILE A 72 -12.40 -15.99 7.32
CA ILE A 72 -13.09 -17.28 7.50
C ILE A 72 -12.48 -18.06 8.67
N GLY A 73 -11.16 -17.94 8.88
CA GLY A 73 -10.42 -18.62 9.93
C GLY A 73 -8.99 -18.09 10.07
N LYS A 74 -8.34 -18.47 11.17
CA LYS A 74 -6.94 -18.16 11.48
C LYS A 74 -6.17 -19.47 11.63
N PHE A 75 -5.00 -19.53 11.02
CA PHE A 75 -4.15 -20.72 11.00
C PHE A 75 -2.82 -20.42 11.68
N PRO A 76 -2.67 -20.73 12.99
CA PRO A 76 -1.38 -20.62 13.65
C PRO A 76 -0.45 -21.74 13.17
N ARG A 77 0.83 -21.42 12.96
CA ARG A 77 1.87 -22.36 12.56
C ARG A 77 3.12 -22.08 13.38
N ASN A 78 3.70 -23.11 13.99
CA ASN A 78 5.04 -23.01 14.53
C ASN A 78 6.03 -23.01 13.36
N TYR A 79 6.81 -21.94 13.25
CA TYR A 79 7.79 -21.76 12.19
C TYR A 79 9.18 -21.59 12.80
N LYS A 80 10.15 -22.36 12.28
CA LYS A 80 11.57 -22.22 12.61
C LYS A 80 12.34 -22.15 11.30
N GLY A 81 12.87 -20.97 11.00
CA GLY A 81 13.54 -20.70 9.75
C GLY A 81 13.83 -19.21 9.60
N GLU A 82 14.30 -18.84 8.42
CA GLU A 82 14.57 -17.45 8.08
C GLU A 82 13.26 -16.67 7.88
N ILE A 83 13.29 -15.39 8.18
CA ILE A 83 12.18 -14.46 7.94
C ILE A 83 12.70 -13.33 7.07
N ILE A 84 11.84 -12.84 6.18
CA ILE A 84 12.15 -11.76 5.26
C ILE A 84 11.38 -10.52 5.68
N THR A 85 12.09 -9.41 5.83
CA THR A 85 11.48 -8.10 6.06
C THR A 85 11.56 -7.29 4.78
N LEU A 86 10.40 -6.89 4.27
CA LEU A 86 10.29 -5.98 3.14
C LEU A 86 10.00 -4.58 3.66
N ARG A 87 10.77 -3.61 3.19
CA ARG A 87 10.66 -2.22 3.63
C ARG A 87 10.61 -1.27 2.44
N ASN A 88 9.68 -0.33 2.49
CA ASN A 88 9.56 0.77 1.53
C ASN A 88 9.15 2.08 2.25
N GLN A 89 8.74 3.09 1.49
CA GLN A 89 8.29 4.38 2.03
C GLN A 89 6.92 4.32 2.73
N LEU A 90 6.09 3.32 2.40
CA LEU A 90 4.75 3.14 2.96
C LEU A 90 4.76 2.33 4.26
N GLY A 91 5.80 1.53 4.48
CA GLY A 91 5.97 0.76 5.71
C GLY A 91 6.95 -0.39 5.57
N GLU A 92 6.90 -1.26 6.57
CA GLU A 92 7.64 -2.52 6.61
C GLU A 92 6.67 -3.65 6.96
N ILE A 93 6.98 -4.85 6.46
CA ILE A 93 6.25 -6.07 6.76
C ILE A 93 7.23 -7.25 6.81
N THR A 94 7.08 -8.09 7.83
CA THR A 94 7.91 -9.29 8.02
C THR A 94 7.10 -10.56 7.85
N LEU A 95 7.65 -11.49 7.07
CA LEU A 95 6.93 -12.65 6.55
C LEU A 95 7.88 -13.81 6.22
N THR A 96 7.31 -14.99 5.99
CA THR A 96 8.06 -16.18 5.62
C THR A 96 8.53 -16.13 4.15
N PRO A 97 9.68 -16.72 3.79
CA PRO A 97 10.23 -16.70 2.41
C PRO A 97 9.22 -17.10 1.33
N GLU A 98 8.39 -18.11 1.62
CA GLU A 98 7.37 -18.64 0.73
C GLU A 98 6.13 -17.75 0.57
N HIS A 99 5.98 -16.69 1.36
CA HIS A 99 4.78 -15.85 1.32
C HIS A 99 4.64 -15.15 -0.03
N LEU A 100 3.47 -15.27 -0.65
CA LEU A 100 3.18 -14.69 -1.96
C LEU A 100 2.81 -13.21 -1.84
N ILE A 101 3.51 -12.39 -2.61
CA ILE A 101 3.33 -10.94 -2.65
C ILE A 101 2.97 -10.56 -4.07
N TYR A 102 1.96 -9.70 -4.20
CA TYR A 102 1.61 -9.10 -5.47
C TYR A 102 2.61 -7.99 -5.80
N SER A 103 3.47 -8.22 -6.78
CA SER A 103 4.60 -7.35 -7.09
C SER A 103 4.96 -7.38 -8.57
N ALA A 104 5.74 -6.41 -9.01
CA ALA A 104 6.36 -6.38 -10.33
C ALA A 104 7.88 -6.39 -10.19
N ILE A 105 8.51 -7.43 -10.72
CA ILE A 105 9.97 -7.56 -10.76
C ILE A 105 10.52 -6.62 -11.82
N ILE A 106 11.51 -5.80 -11.45
CA ILE A 106 12.18 -4.89 -12.39
C ILE A 106 13.33 -5.67 -13.08
N PRO A 107 13.30 -5.80 -14.42
CA PRO A 107 14.40 -6.43 -15.15
C PRO A 107 15.71 -5.69 -14.92
N LYS A 108 16.78 -6.43 -14.62
CA LYS A 108 18.13 -5.86 -14.50
C LYS A 108 18.64 -5.45 -15.88
N GLY A 109 18.83 -4.15 -16.12
CA GLY A 109 19.47 -3.63 -17.33
C GLY A 109 18.78 -2.40 -17.93
N ASP A 110 17.46 -2.30 -17.79
CA ASP A 110 16.71 -1.22 -18.41
C ASP A 110 16.55 -0.04 -17.44
N ARG A 111 17.62 0.77 -17.34
CA ARG A 111 17.45 2.18 -17.00
C ARG A 111 16.61 2.76 -18.13
N PHE A 112 15.29 2.86 -17.96
CA PHE A 112 14.39 3.44 -18.97
C PHE A 112 14.72 4.92 -19.18
N LYS A 113 15.80 5.21 -19.91
CA LYS A 113 16.13 6.52 -20.46
C LYS A 113 15.12 6.76 -21.57
N ARG A 114 14.12 7.61 -21.27
CA ARG A 114 13.14 8.18 -22.21
C ARG A 114 12.21 7.18 -22.89
N ILE A 115 10.96 7.16 -22.41
CA ILE A 115 9.62 6.90 -23.01
C ILE A 115 9.46 5.87 -24.16
N ILE A 116 10.37 5.74 -25.12
CA ILE A 116 10.23 4.88 -26.29
C ILE A 116 10.83 3.49 -25.97
N GLY A 117 9.97 2.48 -25.79
CA GLY A 117 10.39 1.09 -25.56
C GLY A 117 10.25 0.57 -24.12
N LYS A 118 9.51 1.26 -23.24
CA LYS A 118 9.21 0.72 -21.91
C LYS A 118 8.43 -0.59 -22.05
N LYS A 119 9.02 -1.70 -21.60
CA LYS A 119 8.28 -2.94 -21.37
C LYS A 119 7.24 -2.69 -20.28
N THR A 120 6.00 -3.08 -20.54
CA THR A 120 4.95 -3.06 -19.52
C THR A 120 5.38 -3.98 -18.37
N LEU A 121 5.49 -3.42 -17.17
CA LEU A 121 5.69 -4.21 -15.97
C LEU A 121 4.34 -4.84 -15.62
N ILE A 122 4.24 -6.15 -15.75
CA ILE A 122 3.03 -6.91 -15.43
C ILE A 122 3.18 -7.43 -14.00
N PRO A 123 2.33 -7.00 -13.06
CA PRO A 123 2.33 -7.55 -11.72
C PRO A 123 1.91 -9.01 -11.67
N ALA A 124 2.57 -9.79 -10.83
CA ALA A 124 2.21 -11.16 -10.54
C ALA A 124 2.47 -11.50 -9.07
N TRP A 125 2.03 -12.69 -8.67
CA TRP A 125 2.32 -13.23 -7.35
C TRP A 125 3.73 -13.84 -7.35
N HIS A 126 4.60 -13.30 -6.51
CA HIS A 126 5.98 -13.77 -6.34
C HIS A 126 6.23 -14.18 -4.90
N HIS A 127 7.08 -15.18 -4.69
CA HIS A 127 7.55 -15.49 -3.34
C HIS A 127 8.42 -14.33 -2.84
N SER A 128 8.34 -14.05 -1.55
CA SER A 128 9.08 -12.94 -0.96
C SER A 128 10.60 -13.05 -1.13
N GLU A 129 11.15 -14.27 -1.14
CA GLU A 129 12.58 -14.53 -1.40
C GLU A 129 13.04 -14.17 -2.82
N GLN A 130 12.11 -14.09 -3.78
CA GLN A 130 12.42 -13.74 -5.16
C GLN A 130 12.61 -12.24 -5.33
N LEU A 131 12.07 -11.43 -4.41
CA LEU A 131 12.09 -9.97 -4.48
C LEU A 131 13.47 -9.43 -4.15
N LYS A 132 13.90 -8.44 -4.93
CA LYS A 132 15.18 -7.76 -4.77
C LYS A 132 14.95 -6.27 -4.53
N LYS A 133 15.96 -5.64 -3.93
CA LYS A 133 15.97 -4.19 -3.74
C LYS A 133 15.78 -3.50 -5.10
N GLY A 134 14.72 -2.71 -5.21
CA GLY A 134 14.32 -2.02 -6.44
C GLY A 134 13.03 -2.55 -7.05
N ASP A 135 12.61 -3.79 -6.74
CA ASP A 135 11.32 -4.32 -7.20
C ASP A 135 10.14 -3.56 -6.61
N ILE A 136 9.00 -3.64 -7.29
CA ILE A 136 7.79 -2.90 -6.92
C ILE A 136 6.82 -3.83 -6.21
N VAL A 137 6.51 -3.53 -4.95
CA VAL A 137 5.43 -4.19 -4.20
C VAL A 137 4.16 -3.36 -4.29
N LEU A 138 3.03 -4.00 -4.59
CA LEU A 138 1.76 -3.32 -4.74
C LEU A 138 0.99 -3.29 -3.41
N TYR A 139 0.31 -2.18 -3.17
CA TYR A 139 -0.53 -1.97 -2.00
C TYR A 139 -1.96 -1.67 -2.46
N PRO A 140 -2.97 -2.32 -1.86
CA PRO A 140 -4.35 -1.93 -2.13
C PRO A 140 -4.59 -0.54 -1.54
N ILE A 141 -4.99 0.41 -2.38
CA ILE A 141 -5.41 1.74 -1.92
C ILE A 141 -6.86 1.62 -1.45
N PRO A 142 -7.14 1.77 -0.14
CA PRO A 142 -8.50 1.66 0.36
C PRO A 142 -9.38 2.74 -0.28
N LYS A 143 -10.44 2.35 -0.99
CA LYS A 143 -11.45 3.28 -1.51
C LYS A 143 -12.44 3.67 -0.39
N ILE A 144 -11.92 4.07 0.76
CA ILE A 144 -12.74 4.48 1.91
C ILE A 144 -13.03 5.97 1.77
N LYS A 145 -14.28 6.30 1.42
CA LYS A 145 -14.79 7.66 1.55
C LYS A 145 -15.16 7.89 3.02
N LYS A 146 -14.48 8.82 3.68
CA LYS A 146 -14.83 9.29 5.01
C LYS A 146 -15.05 10.79 4.94
N ASP A 147 -16.26 11.22 5.27
CA ASP A 147 -16.55 12.64 5.36
C ASP A 147 -15.89 13.21 6.62
N ILE A 148 -14.95 14.12 6.39
CA ILE A 148 -14.23 14.80 7.46
C ILE A 148 -14.79 16.22 7.54
N LYS A 149 -15.49 16.54 8.63
CA LYS A 149 -15.99 17.90 8.87
C LYS A 149 -14.90 18.83 9.41
N PHE A 150 -13.94 18.29 10.15
CA PHE A 150 -12.88 19.07 10.79
C PHE A 150 -11.53 18.35 10.74
N LEU A 151 -10.47 19.09 10.45
CA LEU A 151 -9.08 18.67 10.60
C LEU A 151 -8.58 19.06 11.99
N LYS A 152 -8.08 18.09 12.75
CA LYS A 152 -7.40 18.35 14.03
C LYS A 152 -5.94 18.67 13.74
N ILE A 153 -5.48 19.83 14.20
CA ILE A 153 -4.12 20.30 14.02
C ILE A 153 -3.45 20.39 15.39
N ASN A 154 -2.24 19.85 15.49
CA ASN A 154 -1.42 19.91 16.70
C ASN A 154 -0.07 20.58 16.39
N ILE A 155 -0.11 21.78 15.83
CA ILE A 155 1.08 22.59 15.56
C ILE A 155 1.29 23.50 16.78
N LYS A 156 2.36 23.21 17.53
CA LYS A 156 2.78 24.07 18.64
C LYS A 156 3.52 25.28 18.09
N LYS A 157 3.21 26.46 18.61
CA LYS A 157 3.97 27.68 18.31
C LYS A 157 5.38 27.55 18.91
N SER A 158 6.40 27.95 18.17
CA SER A 158 7.77 28.01 18.70
C SER A 158 7.84 28.99 19.88
N LYS A 159 8.66 28.69 20.89
CA LYS A 159 8.85 29.56 22.07
C LYS A 159 9.34 30.96 21.70
N TRP A 160 10.08 31.07 20.60
CA TRP A 160 10.70 32.31 20.13
C TRP A 160 9.89 33.01 19.03
N ASP A 161 8.70 32.51 18.72
CA ASP A 161 7.81 33.13 17.75
C ASP A 161 6.83 34.07 18.47
N PHE A 162 7.07 35.37 18.36
CA PHE A 162 6.21 36.41 18.94
C PHE A 162 5.26 37.03 17.90
N LYS A 163 5.50 36.81 16.60
CA LYS A 163 4.78 37.49 15.51
C LYS A 163 3.61 36.68 14.96
N SER A 164 3.70 35.35 14.90
CA SER A 164 2.66 34.54 14.25
C SER A 164 1.40 34.45 15.11
N LYS A 165 0.24 34.42 14.46
CA LYS A 165 -1.03 34.12 15.13
C LYS A 165 -1.09 32.65 15.51
N LYS A 166 -1.76 32.34 16.62
CA LYS A 166 -1.98 30.95 17.03
C LYS A 166 -2.90 30.27 16.02
N ILE A 167 -2.44 29.15 15.46
CA ILE A 167 -3.24 28.35 14.53
C ILE A 167 -4.34 27.63 15.35
N PRO A 168 -5.60 27.66 14.90
CA PRO A 168 -6.67 26.89 15.54
C PRO A 168 -6.36 25.39 15.59
N SER A 169 -6.70 24.74 16.70
CA SER A 169 -6.52 23.28 16.85
C SER A 169 -7.52 22.46 16.03
N LYS A 170 -8.58 23.10 15.53
CA LYS A 170 -9.58 22.51 14.64
C LYS A 170 -9.84 23.46 13.48
N ILE A 171 -9.74 22.96 12.25
CA ILE A 171 -10.08 23.69 11.02
C ILE A 171 -11.26 22.99 10.35
N SER A 172 -12.31 23.73 10.01
CA SER A 172 -13.44 23.20 9.25
C SER A 172 -13.05 22.89 7.82
N VAL A 173 -13.42 21.70 7.34
CA VAL A 173 -13.20 21.30 5.95
C VAL A 173 -14.33 21.85 5.08
N THR A 174 -14.09 22.99 4.45
CA THR A 174 -15.04 23.63 3.54
C THR A 174 -14.66 23.35 2.08
N SER A 175 -15.64 23.49 1.17
CA SER A 175 -15.38 23.37 -0.28
C SER A 175 -14.31 24.35 -0.77
N GLY A 176 -14.31 25.59 -0.25
CA GLY A 176 -13.27 26.59 -0.56
C GLY A 176 -11.88 26.16 -0.10
N LEU A 177 -11.74 25.65 1.12
CA LEU A 177 -10.45 25.17 1.64
C LEU A 177 -9.92 23.98 0.82
N LEU A 178 -10.77 23.01 0.50
CA LEU A 178 -10.39 21.86 -0.32
C LEU A 178 -9.98 22.28 -1.73
N ARG A 179 -10.66 23.27 -2.30
CA ARG A 179 -10.30 23.82 -3.61
C ARG A 179 -8.95 24.55 -3.56
N LEU A 180 -8.69 25.32 -2.51
CA LEU A 180 -7.39 25.96 -2.29
C LEU A 180 -6.26 24.92 -2.18
N PHE A 181 -6.49 23.80 -1.50
CA PHE A 181 -5.52 22.69 -1.47
C PHE A 181 -5.30 22.09 -2.85
N GLY A 182 -6.35 21.95 -3.66
CA GLY A 182 -6.22 21.52 -5.06
C GLY A 182 -5.32 22.45 -5.87
N TYR A 183 -5.57 23.77 -5.80
CA TYR A 183 -4.71 24.76 -6.46
C TYR A 183 -3.28 24.75 -5.94
N PHE A 184 -3.08 24.50 -4.65
CA PHE A 184 -1.75 24.45 -4.06
C PHE A 184 -0.99 23.20 -4.53
N LEU A 185 -1.66 22.06 -4.66
CA LEU A 185 -1.06 20.83 -5.17
C LEU A 185 -0.69 20.93 -6.65
N SER A 186 -1.45 21.69 -7.44
CA SER A 186 -1.17 21.87 -8.87
C SER A 186 -0.09 22.93 -9.12
N GLU A 187 -0.27 24.14 -8.58
CA GLU A 187 0.54 25.33 -8.94
C GLU A 187 1.13 26.06 -7.73
N GLY A 188 0.93 25.52 -6.52
CA GLY A 188 1.39 26.14 -5.29
C GLY A 188 2.86 25.91 -5.02
N ASN A 189 3.49 26.91 -4.41
CA ASN A 189 4.82 26.79 -3.84
C ASN A 189 4.91 27.59 -2.53
N ILE A 190 5.88 27.22 -1.70
CA ILE A 190 6.20 27.90 -0.45
C ILE A 190 7.46 28.71 -0.68
N GLN A 191 7.39 30.01 -0.40
CA GLN A 191 8.57 30.86 -0.34
C GLN A 191 8.85 31.15 1.13
N ASP A 192 9.93 30.56 1.62
CA ASP A 192 10.40 30.78 2.98
C ASP A 192 11.48 31.87 2.99
N LYS A 193 11.14 33.03 3.56
CA LYS A 193 12.10 34.10 3.80
C LYS A 193 12.31 34.27 5.30
N PRO A 194 13.51 34.70 5.76
CA PRO A 194 13.74 35.03 7.16
C PRO A 194 12.65 35.98 7.67
N SER A 195 11.84 35.51 8.62
CA SER A 195 10.68 36.19 9.24
C SER A 195 9.39 36.35 8.42
N LYS A 196 9.32 35.87 7.18
CA LYS A 196 8.10 35.91 6.35
C LYS A 196 8.00 34.67 5.44
N THR A 197 7.16 33.73 5.81
CA THR A 197 6.78 32.60 4.94
C THR A 197 5.46 32.93 4.25
N TYR A 198 5.39 32.77 2.93
CA TYR A 198 4.16 32.93 2.16
C TYR A 198 3.93 31.77 1.21
N ILE A 199 2.64 31.50 0.99
CA ILE A 199 2.16 30.61 -0.06
C ILE A 199 2.02 31.46 -1.32
N SER A 200 2.60 31.02 -2.42
CA SER A 200 2.40 31.62 -3.74
C SER A 200 1.91 30.60 -4.75
N PHE A 201 1.16 31.07 -5.74
CA PHE A 201 0.64 30.26 -6.84
C PHE A 201 1.24 30.76 -8.14
N SER A 202 1.79 29.86 -8.93
CA SER A 202 2.43 30.17 -10.22
C SER A 202 1.44 29.90 -11.35
N LEU A 203 0.60 30.88 -11.67
CA LEU A 203 -0.45 30.73 -12.69
C LEU A 203 -0.03 31.32 -14.03
N ASN A 204 -0.58 30.79 -15.12
CA ASN A 204 -0.48 31.40 -16.45
C ASN A 204 -1.30 32.70 -16.51
N ILE A 205 -0.86 33.67 -17.32
CA ILE A 205 -1.56 34.94 -17.49
C ILE A 205 -3.02 34.80 -17.99
N LYS A 206 -3.34 33.69 -18.67
CA LYS A 206 -4.70 33.39 -19.13
C LYS A 206 -5.60 32.82 -18.02
N GLU A 207 -5.05 32.31 -16.92
CA GLU A 207 -5.77 31.64 -15.83
C GLU A 207 -6.32 32.63 -14.79
N THR A 208 -6.91 33.72 -15.26
CA THR A 208 -7.40 34.81 -14.41
C THR A 208 -8.56 34.40 -13.50
N GLU A 209 -9.35 33.40 -13.90
CA GLU A 209 -10.46 32.87 -13.11
C GLU A 209 -9.97 32.14 -11.86
N ILE A 210 -8.89 31.35 -11.98
CA ILE A 210 -8.27 30.64 -10.87
C ILE A 210 -7.72 31.63 -9.84
N ALA A 211 -7.02 32.68 -10.31
CA ALA A 211 -6.49 33.73 -9.45
C ALA A 211 -7.60 34.43 -8.65
N LYS A 212 -8.71 34.80 -9.30
CA LYS A 212 -9.87 35.42 -8.65
C LYS A 212 -10.55 34.49 -7.64
N ASP A 213 -10.66 33.20 -7.94
CA ASP A 213 -11.25 32.24 -7.00
C ASP A 213 -10.37 32.04 -5.76
N ILE A 214 -9.05 31.93 -5.93
CA ILE A 214 -8.08 31.89 -4.81
C ILE A 214 -8.24 33.14 -3.92
N GLU A 215 -8.27 34.33 -4.52
CA GLU A 215 -8.43 35.58 -3.78
C GLU A 215 -9.74 35.60 -2.98
N LYS A 216 -10.84 35.14 -3.58
CA LYS A 216 -12.15 35.04 -2.92
C LYS A 216 -12.15 34.06 -1.76
N ILE A 217 -11.44 32.93 -1.89
CA ILE A 217 -11.34 31.91 -0.84
C ILE A 217 -10.54 32.44 0.36
N VAL A 218 -9.42 33.12 0.11
CA VAL A 218 -8.50 33.58 1.16
C VAL A 218 -9.01 34.82 1.91
N LYS A 219 -9.82 35.67 1.26
CA LYS A 219 -10.41 36.87 1.90
C LYS A 219 -11.62 36.58 2.79
N LYS A 220 -12.15 35.35 2.80
CA LYS A 220 -13.24 34.91 3.68
C LYS A 220 -12.73 34.57 5.08
#